data_AF-A0A1A8REA8-F1
#
_entry.id   AF-A0A1A8REA8-F1
#
_cell.length_a   1.000
_cell.length_b   1.000
_cell.length_c   1.000
_cell.angle_alpha   90.00
_cell.angle_beta   90.00
_cell.angle_gamma   90.00
#
_symmetry.space_group_name_H-M   'P 1'
#
loop_
_entity.id
_entity.type
_entity.pdbx_description
1 polymer ?
#
loop_
_entity_poly.entity_id
_entity_poly.type
_entity_poly.pdbx_seq_one_letter_code
_entity_poly.pdbx_strand_id
1 'polypeptide(L)' 'LAHQRLLDENLDVIVLLMLEPVLQNSHFLRLRRRLCEKSVVEWPRTAAAEPWFWQNLRSVVRVDNQIMYNKTYTKFFTSK' A
#
# COMPACT_ATOMS: atom_id res chain seq x y z
N LEU A 1 -11.89 10.21 5.91
CA LEU A 1 -11.54 10.62 4.53
C LEU A 1 -10.69 9.59 3.79
N ALA A 2 -9.43 9.31 4.13
CA ALA A 2 -8.59 8.39 3.34
C ALA A 2 -9.15 6.95 3.20
N HIS A 3 -9.68 6.37 4.29
CA HIS A 3 -10.36 5.07 4.23
C HIS A 3 -11.63 5.10 3.38
N GLN A 4 -12.42 6.19 3.45
CA GLN A 4 -13.60 6.36 2.59
C GLN A 4 -13.21 6.46 1.12
N ARG A 5 -12.15 7.21 0.78
CA ARG A 5 -11.65 7.30 -0.60
C ARG A 5 -11.20 5.95 -1.15
N LEU A 6 -10.57 5.12 -0.31
CA LEU A 6 -10.22 3.77 -0.70
C LEU A 6 -11.46 2.88 -0.90
N LEU A 7 -12.48 3.00 -0.04
CA LEU A 7 -13.69 2.17 -0.08
C LEU A 7 -14.68 2.58 -1.19
N ASP A 8 -14.91 3.88 -1.33
CA ASP A 8 -15.94 4.45 -2.21
C ASP A 8 -15.39 4.74 -3.60
N GLU A 9 -14.12 5.15 -3.71
CA GLU A 9 -13.51 5.63 -4.96
C GLU A 9 -12.35 4.74 -5.45
N ASN A 10 -11.99 3.66 -4.72
CA ASN A 10 -10.82 2.82 -4.99
C ASN A 10 -9.49 3.61 -5.06
N LEU A 11 -9.45 4.77 -4.39
CA LEU A 11 -8.27 5.63 -4.37
C LEU A 11 -7.45 5.38 -3.11
N ASP A 12 -6.30 4.73 -3.28
CA ASP A 12 -5.33 4.63 -2.19
C ASP A 12 -4.48 5.90 -2.11
N VAL A 13 -4.82 6.74 -1.14
CA VAL A 13 -4.16 8.04 -0.88
C VAL A 13 -3.15 7.97 0.27
N ILE A 14 -2.89 6.78 0.80
CA ILE A 14 -1.94 6.57 1.91
C ILE A 14 -0.73 5.83 1.34
N VAL A 15 0.46 6.19 1.81
CA VAL A 15 1.67 5.38 1.64
C VAL A 15 2.15 4.99 3.03
N LEU A 16 2.33 3.69 3.27
CA LEU A 16 2.78 3.17 4.55
C LEU A 16 4.27 2.83 4.47
N LEU A 17 5.07 3.60 5.21
CA LEU A 17 6.52 3.39 5.33
C LEU A 17 6.84 2.62 6.62
N MET A 18 7.41 1.42 6.46
CA MET A 18 7.88 0.60 7.58
C MET A 18 9.38 0.79 7.77
N LEU A 19 9.79 1.64 8.72
CA LEU A 19 11.21 1.85 9.06
C LEU A 19 11.80 0.67 9.85
N GLU A 20 10.96 -0.01 10.62
CA GLU A 20 11.29 -1.19 11.40
C GLU A 20 10.21 -2.27 11.19
N PRO A 21 10.52 -3.55 11.43
CA PRO A 21 9.57 -4.66 11.29
C PRO A 21 8.55 -4.74 12.44
N VAL A 22 7.93 -3.61 12.76
CA VAL A 22 6.91 -3.45 13.81
C VAL A 22 5.51 -3.68 13.26
N LEU A 23 4.52 -3.88 14.15
CA LEU A 23 3.09 -3.97 13.81
C LEU A 23 2.71 -5.11 12.85
N GLN A 24 3.53 -6.16 12.73
CA GLN A 24 3.27 -7.30 11.82
C GLN A 24 1.91 -7.97 12.03
N ASN A 25 1.39 -7.92 13.27
CA ASN A 25 0.10 -8.50 13.65
C ASN A 25 -1.06 -7.49 13.58
N SER A 26 -0.80 -6.22 13.25
CA SER A 26 -1.83 -5.19 13.17
C SER A 26 -2.83 -5.49 12.06
N HIS A 27 -4.12 -5.42 12.41
CA HIS A 27 -5.21 -5.54 11.45
C HIS A 27 -5.08 -4.54 10.30
N PHE A 28 -4.63 -3.32 10.60
CA PHE A 28 -4.42 -2.28 9.58
C PHE A 28 -3.33 -2.66 8.58
N LEU A 29 -2.16 -3.11 9.05
CA LEU A 29 -1.05 -3.52 8.17
C LEU A 29 -1.45 -4.73 7.31
N ARG A 30 -2.11 -5.73 7.92
CA ARG A 30 -2.59 -6.92 7.20
C ARG A 30 -3.60 -6.57 6.11
N LEU A 31 -4.51 -5.64 6.39
CA LEU A 31 -5.49 -5.15 5.42
C LEU A 31 -4.80 -4.42 4.27
N ARG A 32 -3.89 -3.48 4.59
CA ARG A 32 -3.15 -2.73 3.56
C ARG A 32 -2.26 -3.61 2.71
N ARG A 33 -1.59 -4.63 3.25
CA ARG A 33 -0.82 -5.57 2.42
C ARG A 33 -1.70 -6.34 1.42
N ARG A 34 -2.97 -6.61 1.76
CA ARG A 34 -3.91 -7.31 0.88
C ARG A 34 -4.53 -6.40 -0.18
N LEU A 35 -4.96 -5.22 0.23
CA LEU A 35 -5.71 -4.30 -0.64
C LEU A 35 -4.82 -3.29 -1.35
N CYS A 36 -3.68 -2.94 -0.76
CA CYS A 36 -2.86 -1.80 -1.10
C CYS A 36 -1.37 -2.14 -1.16
N GLU A 37 -0.99 -3.39 -1.52
CA GLU A 37 0.37 -3.94 -1.39
C GLU A 37 1.48 -2.98 -1.83
N LYS A 38 1.31 -2.36 -3.01
CA LYS A 38 2.31 -1.46 -3.61
C LYS A 38 2.55 -0.18 -2.81
N SER A 39 1.61 0.26 -2.00
CA SER A 39 1.74 1.44 -1.14
C SER A 39 2.41 1.13 0.21
N VAL A 40 2.64 -0.15 0.51
CA VAL A 40 3.33 -0.58 1.72
C VAL A 40 4.80 -0.78 1.36
N VAL A 41 5.64 0.14 1.79
CA VAL A 41 7.07 0.17 1.45
C VAL A 41 7.87 -0.06 2.72
N GLU A 42 8.73 -1.07 2.70
CA GLU A 42 9.59 -1.42 3.82
C GLU A 42 10.99 -0.83 3.65
N TRP A 43 11.54 -0.28 4.72
CA TRP A 43 12.91 0.20 4.75
C TRP A 43 13.86 -0.99 4.60
N PRO A 44 14.88 -0.89 3.74
CA PRO A 44 15.79 -1.99 3.49
C PRO A 44 16.64 -2.30 4.73
N ARG A 45 16.95 -3.58 4.92
CA ARG A 45 17.86 -4.03 6.00
C ARG A 45 19.34 -3.78 5.69
N THR A 46 19.67 -3.44 4.45
CA THR A 46 21.03 -3.21 3.99
C THR A 46 21.13 -1.90 3.22
N ALA A 47 22.19 -1.12 3.48
CA ALA A 47 22.40 0.18 2.84
C ALA A 47 22.46 0.09 1.31
N ALA A 48 22.97 -1.03 0.78
CA ALA A 48 23.04 -1.29 -0.67
C ALA A 48 21.66 -1.26 -1.37
N ALA A 49 20.57 -1.51 -0.64
CA ALA A 49 19.21 -1.51 -1.17
C ALA A 49 18.47 -0.17 -1.00
N GLU A 50 19.06 0.84 -0.35
CA GLU A 50 18.46 2.18 -0.21
C GLU A 50 18.11 2.85 -1.55
N PRO A 51 18.96 2.81 -2.60
CA PRO A 51 18.62 3.42 -3.88
C PRO A 51 17.33 2.84 -4.49
N TRP A 52 17.13 1.53 -4.33
CA TRP A 52 15.94 0.84 -4.79
C TRP A 52 14.71 1.23 -3.98
N PHE A 53 14.84 1.33 -2.65
CA PHE A 53 13.78 1.84 -1.78
C PHE A 53 13.30 3.22 -2.22
N TRP A 54 14.22 4.15 -2.45
CA TRP A 54 13.87 5.52 -2.87
C TRP A 54 13.23 5.54 -4.26
N GLN A 55 13.67 4.67 -5.16
CA GLN A 55 13.05 4.52 -6.48
C GLN A 55 11.61 3.99 -6.38
N ASN A 56 11.39 2.96 -5.55
CA ASN A 56 10.07 2.41 -5.32
C ASN A 56 9.13 3.47 -4.71
N LEU A 57 9.59 4.18 -3.67
CA LEU A 57 8.82 5.26 -3.04
C LEU A 57 8.44 6.36 -4.04
N ARG A 58 9.37 6.81 -4.89
CA ARG A 58 9.07 7.78 -5.97
C ARG A 58 8.03 7.26 -6.94
N SER A 59 8.08 5.97 -7.28
CA SER A 59 7.08 5.35 -8.16
C SER A 59 5.70 5.35 -7.53
N VAL A 60 5.60 4.94 -6.27
CA VAL A 60 4.32 4.89 -5.53
C VAL A 60 3.69 6.27 -5.38
N VAL A 61 4.51 7.31 -5.15
CA VAL A 61 4.01 8.69 -5.01
C VAL A 61 3.64 9.32 -6.35
N ARG A 62 4.30 8.93 -7.45
CA ARG A 62 4.03 9.48 -8.80
C ARG A 62 2.88 8.82 -9.53
N VAL A 63 2.60 7.55 -9.24
CA VAL A 63 1.54 6.81 -9.94
C VAL A 63 0.19 7.26 -9.40
N ASP A 64 -0.71 7.63 -10.31
CA ASP A 64 -2.11 7.88 -9.97
C ASP A 64 -2.74 6.54 -9.57
N ASN A 65 -2.90 6.32 -8.26
CA ASN A 65 -3.31 5.03 -7.69
C ASN A 65 -4.73 4.59 -8.11
N GLN A 66 -5.47 5.43 -8.84
CA GLN A 66 -6.86 5.21 -9.23
C GLN A 66 -7.09 3.88 -9.99
N ILE A 67 -6.09 3.43 -10.75
CA ILE A 67 -6.26 2.33 -11.71
C ILE A 67 -5.85 0.96 -11.13
N MET A 68 -5.06 0.91 -10.05
CA MET A 68 -4.41 -0.33 -9.63
C MET A 68 -5.27 -1.29 -8.78
N TYR A 69 -6.23 -0.77 -8.01
CA TYR A 69 -6.89 -1.57 -6.96
C TYR A 69 -8.25 -2.17 -7.34
N ASN A 70 -8.75 -1.87 -8.55
CA ASN A 70 -10.07 -2.26 -9.04
C ASN A 70 -10.32 -3.79 -9.06
N LYS A 71 -9.35 -4.60 -9.52
CA LYS A 71 -9.56 -6.06 -9.74
C LYS A 71 -9.57 -6.90 -8.46
N THR A 72 -8.73 -6.57 -7.50
CA THR A 72 -8.64 -7.32 -6.23
C THR A 72 -9.78 -6.91 -5.30
N TYR A 73 -10.15 -5.63 -5.30
CA TYR A 73 -11.19 -5.05 -4.45
C TYR A 73 -12.59 -5.63 -4.71
N THR A 74 -13.03 -5.63 -5.98
CA THR A 74 -14.34 -6.19 -6.36
C THR A 74 -14.50 -7.61 -5.83
N LYS A 75 -13.50 -8.48 -6.02
CA LYS A 75 -13.55 -9.87 -5.56
C LYS A 75 -13.71 -10.05 -4.04
N PHE A 76 -13.12 -9.18 -3.22
CA PHE A 76 -13.18 -9.32 -1.75
C PHE A 76 -14.50 -8.83 -1.14
N PHE A 77 -15.14 -7.84 -1.76
CA PHE A 77 -16.33 -7.20 -1.19
C PHE A 77 -17.63 -7.51 -1.95
N THR A 78 -17.57 -8.06 -3.17
CA THR A 78 -18.77 -8.49 -3.93
C THR A 78 -19.07 -9.98 -3.82
N SER A 79 -18.45 -10.72 -2.90
CA SER A 79 -18.87 -12.10 -2.61
C SER A 79 -20.19 -12.07 -1.84
N LYS A 80 -21.31 -12.21 -2.56
CA LYS A 80 -22.58 -12.67 -1.98
C LYS A 80 -22.54 -14.19 -1.79
#